data_AF-A0A200QI15-F1
#
_entry.id   AF-A0A200QI15-F1
#
_cell.length_a   1.000
_cell.length_b   1.000
_cell.length_c   1.000
_cell.angle_alpha   90.00
_cell.angle_beta   90.00
_cell.angle_gamma   90.00
#
_symmetry.space_group_name_H-M   'P 1'
#
loop_
_entity.id
_entity.type
_entity.pdbx_description
1 polymer ?
#
loop_
_entity_poly.entity_id
_entity_poly.type
_entity_poly.pdbx_seq_one_letter_code
_entity_poly.pdbx_strand_id
1 'polypeptide(L)' 'MMDKSWVYNDKNSRVYDDGVKAFIEYATAHGVKNDEGNLKCPCINCKNFDFRDNDIIYKHLVCDGMLSSYMT' A
#
# COMPACT_ATOMS: atom_id res chain seq x y z
N MET A 1 5.72 11.76 9.29
CA MET A 1 5.92 10.31 9.19
C MET A 1 4.57 9.67 9.40
N MET A 2 4.06 8.89 8.44
CA MET A 2 2.78 8.21 8.63
C MET A 2 2.91 7.19 9.75
N ASP A 3 1.89 7.13 10.62
CA ASP A 3 1.77 6.01 11.54
C ASP A 3 1.62 4.74 10.71
N LYS A 4 2.55 3.80 10.88
CA LYS A 4 2.56 2.54 10.14
C LYS A 4 2.03 1.37 10.98
N SER A 5 1.51 1.64 12.17
CA SER A 5 1.04 0.60 13.09
C SER A 5 -0.16 -0.18 12.53
N TRP A 6 -0.90 0.42 11.60
CA TRP A 6 -2.03 -0.21 10.92
C TRP A 6 -1.66 -1.47 10.14
N VAL A 7 -0.43 -1.62 9.66
CA VAL A 7 -0.03 -2.82 8.88
C VAL A 7 0.03 -4.08 9.73
N TYR A 8 0.22 -3.93 11.04
CA TYR A 8 0.22 -5.05 11.97
C TYR A 8 -1.18 -5.45 12.44
N ASN A 9 -2.22 -4.70 12.03
CA ASN A 9 -3.60 -5.06 12.33
C ASN A 9 -4.08 -6.19 11.40
N ASP A 10 -5.13 -6.87 11.84
CA ASP A 10 -5.81 -7.89 11.03
C ASP A 10 -6.29 -7.27 9.70
N LYS A 11 -6.06 -7.97 8.57
CA LYS A 11 -6.39 -7.46 7.23
C LYS A 11 -7.88 -7.21 7.03
N ASN A 12 -8.74 -7.89 7.79
CA ASN A 12 -10.18 -7.69 7.77
C ASN A 12 -10.65 -6.62 8.76
N SER A 13 -9.72 -6.03 9.53
CA SER A 13 -10.02 -4.92 10.43
C SER A 13 -10.22 -3.63 9.64
N ARG A 14 -11.19 -2.82 10.10
CA ARG A 14 -11.37 -1.46 9.62
C ARG A 14 -10.11 -0.61 9.76
N VAL A 15 -9.31 -0.84 10.81
CA VAL A 15 -8.04 -0.13 11.03
C VAL A 15 -7.06 -0.38 9.89
N TYR A 16 -7.01 -1.61 9.38
CA TYR A 16 -6.15 -1.96 8.25
C TYR A 16 -6.66 -1.31 6.97
N ASP A 17 -7.96 -1.43 6.68
CA ASP A 17 -8.59 -0.82 5.51
C ASP A 17 -8.41 0.71 5.45
N ASP A 18 -8.67 1.41 6.56
CA ASP A 18 -8.47 2.85 6.67
C ASP A 18 -6.98 3.22 6.49
N GLY A 19 -6.06 2.40 7.04
CA GLY A 19 -4.62 2.56 6.86
C GLY A 19 -4.17 2.40 5.41
N VAL A 20 -4.71 1.41 4.68
CA VAL A 20 -4.44 1.20 3.25
C VAL A 20 -4.92 2.39 2.43
N LYS A 21 -6.14 2.88 2.67
CA LYS A 21 -6.70 4.05 1.96
C LYS A 21 -5.83 5.29 2.18
N ALA A 22 -5.51 5.59 3.43
CA ALA A 22 -4.65 6.71 3.77
C ALA A 22 -3.26 6.59 3.12
N PHE A 23 -2.68 5.38 3.12
CA PHE A 23 -1.40 5.11 2.44
C PHE A 23 -1.47 5.42 0.94
N ILE A 24 -2.50 4.94 0.24
CA ILE A 24 -2.67 5.16 -1.20
C ILE A 24 -2.88 6.65 -1.50
N GLU A 25 -3.68 7.36 -0.71
CA GLU A 25 -3.88 8.81 -0.86
C GLU A 25 -2.55 9.57 -0.73
N TYR A 26 -1.76 9.25 0.30
CA TYR A 26 -0.46 9.88 0.50
C TYR A 26 0.56 9.51 -0.58
N ALA A 27 0.62 8.24 -0.98
CA ALA A 27 1.48 7.81 -2.07
C ALA A 27 1.06 8.45 -3.40
N THR A 28 -0.23 8.70 -3.61
CA THR A 28 -0.72 9.45 -4.76
C THR A 28 -0.33 10.91 -4.69
N ALA A 29 -0.33 11.54 -3.52
CA ALA A 29 0.06 12.95 -3.39
C ALA A 29 1.59 13.18 -3.45
N HIS A 30 2.38 12.25 -2.92
CA HIS A 30 3.81 12.46 -2.64
C HIS A 30 4.74 11.35 -3.15
N GLY A 31 4.21 10.24 -3.65
CA GLY A 31 4.98 9.08 -4.09
C GLY A 31 5.59 9.23 -5.48
N VAL A 32 6.57 8.37 -5.77
CA VAL A 32 7.17 8.25 -7.10
C VAL A 32 6.20 7.50 -8.00
N LYS A 33 5.82 8.15 -9.11
CA LYS A 33 4.94 7.60 -10.13
C LYS A 33 5.72 7.31 -11.41
N ASN A 34 5.25 6.33 -12.18
CA ASN A 34 5.71 6.15 -13.57
C ASN A 34 5.02 7.15 -14.51
N ASP A 35 5.34 7.10 -15.81
CA ASP A 35 4.75 7.98 -16.83
C ASP A 35 3.23 7.84 -16.97
N GLU A 36 2.66 6.72 -16.53
CA GLU A 36 1.22 6.44 -16.53
C GLU A 36 0.52 6.90 -15.23
N GLY A 37 1.26 7.45 -14.26
CA GLY A 37 0.73 7.87 -12.97
C GLY A 37 0.57 6.74 -11.94
N ASN A 38 1.01 5.53 -12.27
CA ASN A 38 0.96 4.36 -11.39
C ASN A 38 2.00 4.44 -10.28
N LEU A 39 1.73 3.79 -9.15
CA LEU A 39 2.59 3.78 -7.97
C LEU A 39 3.25 2.40 -7.78
N LYS A 40 4.39 2.38 -7.09
CA LYS A 40 5.01 1.12 -6.69
C LYS A 40 4.12 0.39 -5.70
N CYS A 41 3.81 -0.88 -5.99
CA CYS A 41 2.95 -1.71 -5.14
C CYS A 41 3.77 -2.36 -4.01
N PRO A 42 3.48 -2.04 -2.72
CA PRO A 42 4.23 -2.57 -1.58
C PRO A 42 3.68 -3.90 -1.05
N CYS A 43 2.78 -4.57 -1.78
CA CYS A 43 2.26 -5.86 -1.35
C CYS A 43 3.33 -6.96 -1.36
N ILE A 44 3.06 -8.07 -0.65
CA ILE A 44 3.99 -9.21 -0.55
C ILE A 44 4.35 -9.84 -1.90
N ASN A 45 3.46 -9.73 -2.90
CA ASN A 45 3.68 -10.26 -4.24
C ASN A 45 4.58 -9.35 -5.08
N CYS A 46 4.28 -8.05 -5.13
CA CYS A 46 5.00 -7.07 -5.96
C CYS A 46 6.30 -6.57 -5.33
N LYS A 47 6.40 -6.55 -4.00
CA LYS A 47 7.60 -6.18 -3.24
C LYS A 47 8.24 -4.84 -3.64
N ASN A 48 7.42 -3.85 -3.99
CA ASN A 48 7.85 -2.53 -4.49
C ASN A 48 8.61 -2.53 -5.83
N PHE A 49 8.53 -3.61 -6.63
CA PHE A 49 9.12 -3.64 -7.98
C PHE A 49 8.12 -3.22 -9.05
N ASP A 50 6.87 -3.66 -8.94
CA ASP A 50 5.84 -3.37 -9.95
C ASP A 50 5.15 -2.03 -9.69
N PHE A 51 4.90 -1.30 -10.78
CA PHE A 51 3.96 -0.18 -10.78
C PHE A 51 2.54 -0.69 -11.06
N ARG A 52 1.59 -0.23 -10.25
CA ARG A 52 0.17 -0.58 -10.32
C ARG A 52 -0.67 0.67 -10.06
N ASP A 53 -1.89 0.68 -10.56
CA ASP A 53 -2.86 1.71 -10.22
C ASP A 53 -3.37 1.54 -8.79
N ASN A 54 -4.07 2.56 -8.30
CA ASN A 54 -4.54 2.62 -6.92
C ASN A 54 -5.53 1.50 -6.56
N ASP A 55 -6.40 1.08 -7.49
CA ASP A 55 -7.39 0.03 -7.24
C ASP A 55 -6.70 -1.33 -7.07
N ILE A 56 -5.74 -1.63 -7.96
CA ILE A 56 -4.96 -2.86 -7.88
C ILE A 56 -4.08 -2.89 -6.63
N ILE A 57 -3.47 -1.75 -6.25
CA ILE A 57 -2.72 -1.65 -5.00
C ILE A 57 -3.62 -1.92 -3.80
N TYR A 58 -4.80 -1.28 -3.75
CA TYR A 58 -5.77 -1.50 -2.68
C TYR A 58 -6.14 -2.99 -2.56
N LYS A 59 -6.52 -3.60 -3.68
CA LYS A 59 -6.88 -5.02 -3.74
C LYS A 59 -5.74 -5.92 -3.26
N HIS A 60 -4.51 -5.71 -3.73
CA HIS A 60 -3.37 -6.50 -3.29
C HIS A 60 -3.08 -6.32 -1.79
N LEU A 61 -3.25 -5.12 -1.25
CA LEU A 61 -3.02 -4.87 0.18
C LEU A 61 -4.09 -5.52 1.05
N VAL A 62 -5.36 -5.46 0.65
CA VAL A 62 -6.45 -6.09 1.41
C VAL A 62 -6.43 -7.62 1.28
N CYS A 63 -6.19 -8.17 0.09
CA CYS A 63 -6.18 -9.62 -0.13
C CYS A 63 -4.87 -10.26 0.34
N ASP A 64 -3.73 -9.81 -0.17
CA ASP A 64 -2.43 -10.45 0.07
C ASP A 64 -1.76 -9.91 1.32
N GLY A 65 -1.84 -8.59 1.52
CA GLY A 65 -1.17 -7.90 2.62
C GLY A 65 0.08 -7.14 2.18
N MET A 66 0.45 -6.15 2.99
CA MET A 66 1.67 -5.37 2.81
C MET A 66 2.92 -6.19 3.17
N LEU A 67 4.00 -5.98 2.43
CA LEU A 67 5.30 -6.53 2.76
C LEU A 67 5.82 -5.91 4.07
N SER A 68 5.91 -6.72 5.12
CA SER A 68 6.34 -6.28 6.46
C SER A 68 7.77 -5.72 6.50
N SER A 69 8.65 -6.14 5.58
CA SER A 69 10.01 -5.61 5.47
C SER A 69 10.09 -4.20 4.86
N TYR A 70 8.98 -3.63 4.39
CA TYR A 70 8.92 -2.23 3.96
C TYR A 70 8.92 -1.24 5.15
N MET A 71 8.87 -1.75 6.38
CA MET A 71 8.85 -0.93 7.60
C MET A 71 10.17 -0.82 8.34
N THR A 72 11.17 -1.64 8.00
CA THR A 72 12.52 -1.59 8.56
C THR A 72 13.39 -0.65 7.74
#